data_AF-A0A2M7M1U1-F1
#
_entry.id   AF-A0A2M7M1U1-F1
#
_cell.length_a   1.000
_cell.length_b   1.000
_cell.length_c   1.000
_cell.angle_alpha   90.00
_cell.angle_beta   90.00
_cell.angle_gamma   90.00
#
_symmetry.space_group_name_H-M   'P 1'
#
loop_
_entity.id
_entity.type
_entity.pdbx_description
1 polymer ?
#
loop_
_entity_poly.entity_id
_entity_poly.type
_entity_poly.pdbx_seq_one_letter_code
_entity_poly.pdbx_strand_id
1 'polypeptide(L)' 'MEEELEELKKLHQFYLYSDYKTGEIAKYVGVSKMTVWRWLKGRNKPNIKKLRKIRKYLEKKREL' A
#
# COMPACT_ATOMS: atom_id res chain seq x y z
N MET A 1 12.46 0.07 16.63
CA MET A 1 11.12 -0.03 17.26
C MET A 1 10.23 1.17 16.93
N GLU A 2 10.72 2.42 17.02
CA GLU A 2 9.90 3.60 16.61
C GLU A 2 9.71 3.72 15.09
N GLU A 3 10.74 3.39 14.31
CA GLU A 3 10.71 3.52 12.84
C GLU A 3 9.69 2.57 12.17
N GLU A 4 9.62 1.31 12.64
CA GLU A 4 8.65 0.32 12.16
C GLU A 4 7.21 0.71 12.52
N LEU A 5 7.01 1.31 13.70
CA LEU A 5 5.71 1.79 14.15
C LEU A 5 5.21 2.95 13.28
N GLU A 6 6.13 3.83 12.88
CA GLU A 6 5.84 4.96 12.00
C GLU A 6 5.54 4.50 10.56
N GLU A 7 6.28 3.53 10.03
CA GLU A 7 5.96 2.91 8.73
C GLU A 7 4.59 2.22 8.74
N LEU A 8 4.25 1.53 9.84
CA LEU A 8 2.94 0.91 10.01
C LEU A 8 1.81 1.94 10.05
N LYS A 9 1.99 3.06 10.76
CA LYS A 9 1.02 4.16 10.80
C LYS A 9 0.80 4.78 9.42
N LYS A 10 1.87 5.05 8.67
CA LYS A 10 1.80 5.57 7.29
C LYS A 10 1.08 4.60 6.36
N LEU A 11 1.35 3.31 6.50
CA LEU A 11 0.65 2.27 5.74
C LEU A 11 -0.83 2.20 6.11
N HIS A 12 -1.17 2.35 7.40
CA HIS A 12 -2.55 2.32 7.88
C HIS A 12 -3.33 3.56 7.43
N GLN A 13 -2.73 4.75 7.49
CA GLN A 13 -3.31 5.98 6.91
C GLN A 13 -3.53 5.84 5.41
N PHE A 14 -2.56 5.27 4.68
CA PHE A 14 -2.75 4.92 3.29
C PHE A 14 -3.94 3.99 3.13
N TYR A 15 -4.12 2.95 3.95
CA TYR A 15 -5.24 2.05 3.79
C TYR A 15 -6.62 2.65 4.12
N LEU A 16 -6.67 3.64 5.02
CA LEU A 16 -7.92 4.25 5.48
C LEU A 16 -8.37 5.46 4.65
N TYR A 17 -7.43 6.26 4.16
CA TYR A 17 -7.69 7.57 3.56
C TYR A 17 -7.15 7.72 2.13
N SER A 18 -6.75 6.61 1.51
CA SER A 18 -6.31 6.57 0.12
C SER A 18 -7.46 6.83 -0.84
N ASP A 19 -7.42 7.97 -1.52
CA ASP A 19 -8.16 8.20 -2.77
C ASP A 19 -7.50 7.47 -3.97
N TYR A 20 -6.42 6.73 -3.72
CA TYR A 20 -5.72 5.97 -4.76
C TYR A 20 -6.59 4.85 -5.30
N LYS A 21 -6.71 4.79 -6.62
CA LYS A 21 -7.47 3.76 -7.30
C LYS A 21 -6.78 2.41 -7.10
N THR A 22 -7.50 1.45 -6.53
CA THR A 22 -7.06 0.05 -6.36
C THR A 22 -6.48 -0.54 -7.65
N GLY A 23 -6.95 -0.09 -8.81
CA GLY A 23 -6.42 -0.42 -10.13
C GLY A 23 -4.99 0.02 -10.40
N GLU A 24 -4.60 1.24 -10.02
CA GLU A 24 -3.25 1.76 -10.25
C GLU A 24 -2.23 1.02 -9.38
N ILE A 25 -2.55 0.84 -8.09
CA ILE A 25 -1.72 0.07 -7.15
C ILE A 25 -1.60 -1.38 -7.62
N ALA A 26 -2.72 -2.00 -8.03
CA ALA A 26 -2.74 -3.36 -8.54
C ALA A 26 -1.80 -3.53 -9.74
N LYS A 27 -1.88 -2.60 -10.71
CA LYS A 27 -1.02 -2.60 -11.90
C LYS A 27 0.46 -2.42 -11.54
N TYR A 28 0.78 -1.46 -10.68
CA TYR A 28 2.17 -1.18 -10.28
C TYR A 28 2.80 -2.35 -9.51
N VAL A 29 2.04 -2.91 -8.57
CA VAL A 29 2.51 -3.98 -7.70
C VAL A 29 2.50 -5.35 -8.41
N GLY A 30 1.67 -5.50 -9.45
CA GLY A 30 1.47 -6.73 -10.21
C GLY A 30 0.61 -7.73 -9.47
N VAL A 31 -0.59 -7.31 -9.05
CA VAL A 31 -1.61 -8.15 -8.41
C VAL A 31 -3.00 -7.77 -8.94
N SER A 32 -4.04 -8.53 -8.59
CA SER A 32 -5.41 -8.14 -8.93
C SER A 32 -5.91 -6.99 -8.05
N LYS A 33 -6.93 -6.26 -8.53
CA LYS A 33 -7.63 -5.22 -7.75
C LYS A 33 -8.22 -5.80 -6.46
N MET A 34 -8.75 -7.03 -6.53
CA MET A 34 -9.31 -7.74 -5.37
C MET A 34 -8.24 -7.99 -4.29
N THR A 35 -7.00 -8.33 -4.68
CA THR A 35 -5.91 -8.51 -3.73
C THR A 35 -5.59 -7.21 -2.99
N VAL A 36 -5.54 -6.07 -3.70
CA VAL A 36 -5.35 -4.75 -3.08
C VAL A 36 -6.53 -4.39 -2.17
N TRP A 37 -7.76 -4.66 -2.59
CA TRP A 37 -8.95 -4.44 -1.78
C TRP A 37 -8.91 -5.24 -0.47
N ARG A 38 -8.46 -6.51 -0.51
CA ARG A 38 -8.31 -7.33 0.71
C ARG A 38 -7.24 -6.77 1.66
N TRP A 39 -6.13 -6.25 1.13
CA TRP A 39 -5.12 -5.55 1.94
C TRP A 39 -5.71 -4.29 2.61
N LEU A 40 -6.46 -3.49 1.85
CA LEU A 40 -7.13 -2.27 2.36
C LEU A 40 -8.14 -2.59 3.47
N LYS A 41 -8.85 -3.71 3.37
CA LYS A 41 -9.79 -4.19 4.39
C LYS A 41 -9.13 -4.97 5.52
N GLY A 42 -7.79 -5.06 5.57
CA GLY A 42 -7.05 -5.79 6.60
C GLY A 42 -7.28 -7.31 6.58
N ARG A 43 -7.89 -7.86 5.52
CA ARG A 43 -8.22 -9.29 5.41
C ARG A 43 -6.96 -10.16 5.27
N ASN A 44 -5.91 -9.60 4.68
CA ASN A 44 -4.59 -10.20 4.58
C ASN A 44 -3.53 -9.10 4.43
N LYS A 45 -2.25 -9.47 4.48
CA LYS A 45 -1.12 -8.52 4.37
C LYS A 45 -0.30 -8.80 3.10
N PRO A 46 0.26 -7.76 2.46
CA PRO A 46 1.26 -7.96 1.41
C PRO A 46 2.55 -8.54 1.99
N ASN A 47 3.28 -9.34 1.20
CA ASN A 47 4.62 -9.78 1.59
C ASN A 47 5.66 -8.65 1.42
N ILE A 48 6.87 -8.86 1.92
CA ILE A 48 7.94 -7.85 1.92
C ILE A 48 8.27 -7.28 0.53
N LYS A 49 8.26 -8.12 -0.51
CA LYS A 49 8.49 -7.68 -1.90
C LYS A 49 7.38 -6.73 -2.38
N LYS A 50 6.12 -7.02 -2.02
CA LYS A 50 4.95 -6.23 -2.39
C LYS A 50 4.89 -4.93 -1.57
N LEU A 51 5.22 -4.98 -0.28
CA LEU A 51 5.38 -3.79 0.57
C LEU A 51 6.42 -2.83 -0.02
N ARG A 52 7.59 -3.32 -0.45
CA ARG A 52 8.61 -2.49 -1.10
C ARG A 52 8.09 -1.80 -2.38
N LYS A 53 7.27 -2.49 -3.18
CA LYS A 53 6.63 -1.89 -4.36
C LYS A 53 5.59 -0.83 -3.96
N ILE A 54 4.78 -1.10 -2.94
CA ILE A 54 3.79 -0.14 -2.44
C ILE A 54 4.49 1.13 -1.96
N ARG A 55 5.58 1.01 -1.20
CA ARG A 55 6.38 2.16 -0.75
C ARG A 55 6.88 3.01 -1.93
N LYS A 56 7.50 2.38 -2.94
CA LYS A 56 7.96 3.09 -4.15
C LYS A 56 6.84 3.79 -4.92
N TYR A 57 5.67 3.17 -5.00
CA TYR A 57 4.49 3.78 -5.62
C TYR A 57 4.08 5.05 -4.88
N LEU A 58 4.10 5.03 -3.55
CA LEU A 58 3.71 6.16 -2.71
C LEU A 58 4.72 7.30 -2.76
N GLU A 59 6.01 6.99 -2.71
CA GLU A 59 7.08 7.98 -2.90
C GLU A 59 6.89 8.72 -4.23
N LYS A 60 6.69 7.98 -5.33
CA LYS A 60 6.46 8.58 -6.66
C LYS A 60 5.20 9.44 -6.76
N LYS A 61 4.12 9.09 -6.05
CA LYS A 61 2.86 9.85 -6.07
C LYS A 61 2.86 11.04 -5.11
N ARG A 62 3.79 11.12 -4.15
CA ARG A 62 3.98 12.28 -3.27
C ARG A 62 4.81 13.40 -3.91
N GLU A 63 5.60 13.08 -4.94
CA GLU A 63 6.39 14.02 -5.73
C GLU A 63 5.61 14.66 -6.89
N LEU A 64 4.33 14.30 -7.05
CA LEU A 64 3.39 14.81 -8.06
C LEU A 64 2.29 15.61 -7.37
#